data_AF-A0A946IZ31-F1
#
_entry.id   AF-A0A946IZ31-F1
#
_cell.length_a   1.000
_cell.length_b   1.000
_cell.length_c   1.000
_cell.angle_alpha   90.00
_cell.angle_beta   90.00
_cell.angle_gamma   90.00
#
_symmetry.space_group_name_H-M   'P 1'
#
loop_
_entity.id
_entity.type
_entity.pdbx_description
1 polymer ?
#
loop_
_entity_poly.entity_id
_entity_poly.type
_entity_poly.pdbx_seq_one_letter_code
_entity_poly.pdbx_strand_id
1 'polypeptide(L)'
;MKKAYLVSITLATILLVGFNTEFKKSKQCDITPVDGTDTFWAEYLGHDQTVDFWPDKYVNYWAVVVNQKDFPNVGFKIQGEFPEARYFSYNVYGKDRNSTASIFDTQIKAENCSENPFKNEEKQTSVDKNIYTLFVVPESVSEFDTNDNVLKFIEGEEEIGIILRYYLPAGGDLAGVDLPKIEVFDLDSKESVMIPKTSNLLITTPQILNRINTAYSLQIDNNVRFYRGDPTGLYPNEDNQYVRTFLNYDDDDVYV
;
A
#
# COMPACT_ATOMS: atom_id res chain seq x y z
N MET A 1 -38.81 92.02 7.14
CA MET A 1 -39.44 90.69 7.14
C MET A 1 -39.24 90.05 5.76
N LYS A 2 -38.23 89.19 5.60
CA LYS A 2 -37.96 88.43 4.36
C LYS A 2 -38.26 86.96 4.65
N LYS A 3 -39.10 86.33 3.82
CA LYS A 3 -39.49 84.92 3.91
C LYS A 3 -38.31 84.05 3.47
N ALA A 4 -37.89 83.13 4.32
CA ALA A 4 -36.91 82.09 4.03
C ALA A 4 -37.60 80.92 3.31
N TYR A 5 -37.03 80.47 2.20
CA TYR A 5 -37.42 79.22 1.53
C TYR A 5 -36.49 78.11 2.04
N LEU A 6 -37.08 77.10 2.70
CA LEU A 6 -36.40 75.83 2.97
C LEU A 6 -36.28 75.05 1.65
N VAL A 7 -35.06 74.69 1.27
CA VAL A 7 -34.79 73.68 0.23
C VAL A 7 -34.52 72.37 0.96
N SER A 8 -35.42 71.40 0.80
CA SER A 8 -35.25 70.04 1.29
C SER A 8 -34.32 69.28 0.34
N ILE A 9 -33.12 68.92 0.83
CA ILE A 9 -32.20 68.02 0.12
C ILE A 9 -32.62 66.59 0.45
N THR A 10 -33.15 65.86 -0.54
CA THR A 10 -33.44 64.43 -0.42
C THR A 10 -32.14 63.66 -0.70
N LEU A 11 -31.56 63.06 0.34
CA LEU A 11 -30.38 62.20 0.23
C LEU A 11 -30.84 60.81 -0.22
N ALA A 12 -30.59 60.46 -1.49
CA ALA A 12 -30.85 59.11 -2.00
C ALA A 12 -29.70 58.17 -1.58
N THR A 13 -29.95 57.32 -0.59
CA THR A 13 -29.06 56.23 -0.19
C THR A 13 -29.11 55.14 -1.27
N ILE A 14 -28.07 55.06 -2.11
CA ILE A 14 -27.86 53.93 -3.01
C ILE A 14 -27.35 52.76 -2.16
N LEU A 15 -28.23 51.79 -1.91
CA LEU A 15 -27.85 50.48 -1.38
C LEU A 15 -27.11 49.72 -2.49
N LEU A 16 -25.77 49.72 -2.43
CA LEU A 16 -24.94 48.76 -3.15
C LEU A 16 -25.19 47.38 -2.55
N VAL A 17 -26.06 46.60 -3.20
CA VAL A 17 -26.13 45.15 -2.97
C VAL A 17 -24.83 44.57 -3.52
N GLY A 18 -23.84 44.39 -2.65
CA GLY A 18 -22.64 43.62 -2.97
C GLY A 18 -23.05 42.19 -3.28
N PHE A 19 -22.99 41.82 -4.55
CA PHE A 19 -22.93 40.42 -4.93
C PHE A 19 -21.63 39.86 -4.35
N ASN A 20 -21.71 39.22 -3.17
CA ASN A 20 -20.69 38.28 -2.72
C ASN A 20 -20.76 37.05 -3.64
N THR A 21 -20.24 37.18 -4.85
CA THR A 21 -19.76 36.01 -5.57
C THR A 21 -18.50 35.58 -4.85
N GLU A 22 -18.65 34.76 -3.81
CA GLU A 22 -17.62 33.80 -3.46
C GLU A 22 -17.35 33.01 -4.74
N PHE A 23 -16.30 33.38 -5.46
CA PHE A 23 -15.65 32.45 -6.35
C PHE A 23 -15.25 31.27 -5.48
N LYS A 24 -16.08 30.21 -5.46
CA LYS A 24 -15.63 28.89 -5.03
C LYS A 24 -14.38 28.63 -5.84
N LYS A 25 -13.21 28.77 -5.22
CA LYS A 25 -11.94 28.31 -5.79
C LYS A 25 -12.19 26.85 -6.13
N SER A 26 -12.35 26.54 -7.41
CA SER A 26 -12.41 25.15 -7.84
C SER A 26 -11.12 24.52 -7.35
N LYS A 27 -11.23 23.55 -6.44
CA LYS A 27 -10.08 22.78 -5.97
C LYS A 27 -9.44 22.18 -7.22
N GLN A 28 -8.26 22.67 -7.60
CA GLN A 28 -7.59 22.18 -8.80
C GLN A 28 -7.07 20.79 -8.48
N CYS A 29 -7.68 19.79 -9.12
CA CYS A 29 -7.37 18.38 -8.94
C CYS A 29 -6.35 17.97 -9.98
N ASP A 30 -5.09 18.34 -9.75
CA ASP A 30 -3.99 17.92 -10.62
C ASP A 30 -3.30 16.72 -9.98
N ILE A 31 -3.72 15.52 -10.39
CA ILE A 31 -3.05 14.27 -10.01
C ILE A 31 -2.11 13.93 -11.16
N THR A 32 -0.81 14.09 -10.94
CA THR A 32 0.21 13.73 -11.93
C THR A 32 0.26 12.21 -12.06
N PRO A 33 -0.09 11.64 -13.22
CA PRO A 33 0.02 10.20 -13.43
C PRO A 33 1.49 9.77 -13.33
N VAL A 34 1.73 8.59 -12.78
CA VAL A 34 3.06 7.97 -12.85
C VAL A 34 3.32 7.47 -14.27
N ASP A 35 4.46 7.87 -14.83
CA ASP A 35 4.97 7.35 -16.11
C ASP A 35 5.72 6.02 -15.85
N GLY A 36 4.94 5.01 -15.47
CA GLY A 36 5.44 3.72 -15.03
C GLY A 36 4.70 2.56 -15.68
N THR A 37 5.05 1.35 -15.26
CA THR A 37 4.48 0.10 -15.76
C THR A 37 3.99 -0.79 -14.62
N ASP A 38 2.96 -1.60 -14.88
CA ASP A 38 2.46 -2.65 -14.01
C ASP A 38 3.17 -4.00 -14.25
N THR A 39 3.97 -4.11 -15.31
CA THR A 39 4.57 -5.38 -15.75
C THR A 39 5.66 -5.93 -14.82
N PHE A 40 6.08 -5.17 -13.80
CA PHE A 40 7.07 -5.63 -12.83
C PHE A 40 6.48 -6.62 -11.82
N TRP A 41 5.17 -6.57 -11.57
CA TRP A 41 4.54 -7.44 -10.60
C TRP A 41 4.62 -8.91 -11.03
N ALA A 42 5.17 -9.74 -10.16
CA ALA A 42 5.04 -11.19 -10.21
C ALA A 42 3.85 -11.63 -9.36
N GLU A 43 3.06 -12.54 -9.91
CA GLU A 43 1.83 -13.05 -9.30
C GLU A 43 2.11 -14.24 -8.38
N TYR A 44 1.51 -14.23 -7.18
CA TYR A 44 1.42 -15.38 -6.29
C TYR A 44 0.04 -15.39 -5.64
N LEU A 45 -0.85 -16.29 -6.10
CA LEU A 45 -2.23 -16.36 -5.63
C LEU A 45 -2.34 -17.32 -4.44
N GLY A 46 -2.99 -16.91 -3.35
CA GLY A 46 -3.11 -17.76 -2.16
C GLY A 46 -3.96 -19.00 -2.39
N HIS A 47 -4.83 -19.00 -3.41
CA HIS A 47 -5.60 -20.18 -3.80
C HIS A 47 -4.82 -21.15 -4.71
N ASP A 48 -3.66 -20.75 -5.23
CA ASP A 48 -2.76 -21.63 -5.97
C ASP A 48 -1.95 -22.51 -5.01
N GLN A 49 -2.20 -23.83 -5.08
CA GLN A 49 -1.56 -24.82 -4.22
C GLN A 49 -0.08 -25.04 -4.53
N THR A 50 0.44 -24.48 -5.63
CA THR A 50 1.87 -24.54 -5.99
C THR A 50 2.69 -23.41 -5.39
N VAL A 51 2.03 -22.41 -4.79
CA VAL A 51 2.68 -21.30 -4.11
C VAL A 51 3.19 -21.79 -2.75
N ASP A 52 4.47 -22.12 -2.74
CA ASP A 52 5.17 -22.79 -1.65
C ASP A 52 5.04 -22.11 -0.27
N PHE A 53 5.00 -20.76 -0.21
CA PHE A 53 5.06 -20.05 1.06
C PHE A 53 4.42 -18.66 1.05
N TRP A 54 3.11 -18.60 1.26
CA TRP A 54 2.40 -17.41 1.77
C TRP A 54 1.14 -17.88 2.51
N PRO A 55 1.03 -17.72 3.84
CA PRO A 55 0.21 -18.61 4.68
C PRO A 55 -1.29 -18.29 4.70
N ASP A 56 -1.85 -17.67 3.67
CA ASP A 56 -3.26 -17.35 3.64
C ASP A 56 -3.90 -17.65 2.29
N LYS A 57 -4.74 -18.68 2.28
CA LYS A 57 -5.54 -19.12 1.12
C LYS A 57 -6.36 -17.99 0.51
N TYR A 58 -6.72 -16.99 1.30
CA TYR A 58 -7.59 -15.90 0.91
C TYR A 58 -6.84 -14.60 0.63
N VAL A 59 -5.54 -14.68 0.31
CA VAL A 59 -4.72 -13.52 -0.01
C VAL A 59 -4.07 -13.69 -1.37
N ASN A 60 -4.12 -12.63 -2.18
CA ASN A 60 -3.34 -12.56 -3.41
C ASN A 60 -2.15 -11.63 -3.22
N TYR A 61 -0.99 -12.09 -3.65
CA TYR A 61 0.29 -11.41 -3.48
C TYR A 61 0.83 -10.99 -4.84
N TRP A 62 1.22 -9.73 -4.95
CA TRP A 62 1.89 -9.16 -6.10
C TRP A 62 3.24 -8.64 -5.64
N ALA A 63 4.31 -9.09 -6.28
CA ALA A 63 5.64 -8.84 -5.77
C ALA A 63 6.62 -8.31 -6.81
N VAL A 64 7.50 -7.45 -6.34
CA VAL A 64 8.65 -6.93 -7.09
C VAL A 64 9.91 -7.19 -6.28
N VAL A 65 10.97 -7.65 -6.95
CA VAL A 65 12.29 -7.83 -6.35
C VAL A 65 13.33 -7.19 -7.24
N VAL A 66 14.15 -6.33 -6.66
CA VAL A 66 15.27 -5.66 -7.33
C VAL A 66 16.56 -5.99 -6.61
N ASN A 67 17.60 -6.35 -7.36
CA ASN A 67 18.93 -6.53 -6.81
C ASN A 67 19.60 -5.16 -6.66
N GLN A 68 19.88 -4.75 -5.42
CA GLN A 68 20.52 -3.44 -5.16
C GLN A 68 21.95 -3.37 -5.72
N LYS A 69 22.63 -4.51 -5.91
CA LYS A 69 23.99 -4.48 -6.50
C LYS A 69 23.95 -4.01 -7.95
N ASP A 70 22.88 -4.34 -8.68
CA ASP A 70 22.69 -3.92 -10.06
C ASP A 70 22.09 -2.51 -10.14
N PHE A 71 21.31 -2.12 -9.13
CA PHE A 71 20.61 -0.83 -9.03
C PHE A 71 20.81 -0.18 -7.65
N PRO A 72 22.01 0.33 -7.32
CA PRO A 72 22.33 0.78 -5.97
C PRO A 72 21.73 2.14 -5.59
N ASN A 73 21.29 2.94 -6.57
CA ASN A 73 20.88 4.32 -6.38
C ASN A 73 19.44 4.58 -6.86
N VAL A 74 18.52 3.63 -6.63
CA VAL A 74 17.15 3.75 -7.13
C VAL A 74 16.11 3.93 -6.03
N GLY A 75 15.05 4.65 -6.37
CA GLY A 75 13.80 4.71 -5.61
C GLY A 75 12.63 4.24 -6.48
N PHE A 76 11.49 3.99 -5.85
CA PHE A 76 10.26 3.57 -6.51
C PHE A 76 9.15 4.56 -6.21
N LYS A 77 8.42 4.94 -7.25
CA LYS A 77 7.16 5.67 -7.15
C LYS A 77 6.06 4.76 -7.66
N ILE A 78 5.11 4.46 -6.79
CA ILE A 78 4.04 3.49 -7.07
C ILE A 78 2.71 4.22 -6.97
N GLN A 79 1.91 4.18 -8.04
CA GLN A 79 0.59 4.81 -8.07
C GLN A 79 -0.46 3.78 -8.47
N GLY A 80 -1.53 3.70 -7.69
CA GLY A 80 -2.60 2.75 -7.91
C GLY A 80 -3.94 3.27 -7.40
N GLU A 81 -4.96 2.44 -7.55
CA GLU A 81 -6.30 2.66 -7.02
C GLU A 81 -6.52 1.82 -5.77
N PHE A 82 -7.32 2.34 -4.83
CA PHE A 82 -7.72 1.58 -3.64
C PHE A 82 -8.55 0.36 -4.08
N PRO A 83 -8.09 -0.87 -3.80
CA PRO A 83 -8.74 -2.09 -4.26
C PRO A 83 -10.03 -2.39 -3.48
N GLU A 84 -10.90 -3.19 -4.08
CA GLU A 84 -12.01 -3.84 -3.39
C GLU A 84 -11.51 -5.08 -2.66
N ALA A 85 -10.93 -4.88 -1.46
CA ALA A 85 -10.47 -5.95 -0.59
C ALA A 85 -10.96 -5.70 0.85
N ARG A 86 -10.99 -6.75 1.68
CA ARG A 86 -11.24 -6.55 3.12
C ARG A 86 -10.12 -5.76 3.78
N TYR A 87 -8.90 -6.03 3.34
CA TYR A 87 -7.69 -5.36 3.77
C TYR A 87 -6.64 -5.43 2.66
N PHE A 88 -5.82 -4.40 2.52
CA PHE A 88 -4.64 -4.47 1.67
C PHE A 88 -3.42 -3.78 2.29
N SER A 89 -2.23 -4.20 1.90
CA SER A 89 -0.99 -3.60 2.39
C SER A 89 0.15 -3.69 1.39
N TYR A 90 1.11 -2.79 1.57
CA TYR A 90 2.45 -2.88 1.03
C TYR A 90 3.42 -3.20 2.15
N ASN A 91 4.38 -4.08 1.88
CA ASN A 91 5.53 -4.28 2.74
C ASN A 91 6.80 -4.27 1.90
N VAL A 92 7.89 -3.88 2.54
CA VAL A 92 9.23 -3.84 1.95
C VAL A 92 10.14 -4.83 2.68
N TYR A 93 11.02 -5.49 1.95
CA TYR A 93 11.85 -6.59 2.46
C TYR A 93 13.30 -6.43 2.01
N GLY A 94 14.22 -6.87 2.88
CA GLY A 94 15.59 -7.19 2.50
C GLY A 94 15.74 -8.64 2.01
N LYS A 95 16.98 -9.08 1.81
CA LYS A 95 17.26 -10.46 1.36
C LYS A 95 16.89 -11.53 2.40
N ASP A 96 16.92 -11.15 3.67
CA ASP A 96 16.56 -12.02 4.79
C ASP A 96 15.05 -12.32 4.88
N ARG A 97 14.23 -11.68 4.05
CA ARG A 97 12.77 -11.85 3.94
C ARG A 97 12.03 -11.42 5.21
N ASN A 98 12.61 -10.53 6.00
CA ASN A 98 11.91 -9.83 7.08
C ASN A 98 11.43 -8.48 6.58
N SER A 99 10.25 -8.08 7.01
CA SER A 99 9.71 -6.78 6.62
C SER A 99 10.55 -5.68 7.27
N THR A 100 10.94 -4.69 6.49
CA THR A 100 11.70 -3.51 6.95
C THR A 100 10.79 -2.29 7.07
N ALA A 101 9.69 -2.25 6.31
CA ALA A 101 8.66 -1.23 6.40
C ALA A 101 7.32 -1.78 5.89
N SER A 102 6.22 -1.27 6.44
CA SER A 102 4.85 -1.56 5.98
C SER A 102 3.98 -0.31 5.97
N ILE A 103 2.96 -0.33 5.11
CA ILE A 103 1.84 0.60 5.16
C ILE A 103 0.59 -0.16 4.71
N PHE A 104 -0.51 0.04 5.41
CA PHE A 104 -1.76 -0.65 5.12
C PHE A 104 -2.91 0.32 4.84
N ASP A 105 -3.98 -0.26 4.29
CA ASP A 105 -5.16 0.42 3.75
C ASP A 105 -5.55 1.74 4.42
N THR A 106 -5.86 1.74 5.71
CA THR A 106 -6.34 2.87 6.49
C THR A 106 -5.25 3.91 6.79
N GLN A 107 -3.97 3.55 6.67
CA GLN A 107 -2.85 4.49 6.83
C GLN A 107 -2.57 5.28 5.54
N ILE A 108 -2.77 4.65 4.39
CA ILE A 108 -2.47 5.26 3.09
C ILE A 108 -3.34 6.51 2.90
N LYS A 109 -2.69 7.64 2.63
CA LYS A 109 -3.36 8.87 2.25
C LYS A 109 -3.67 8.86 0.75
N ALA A 110 -4.91 9.19 0.41
CA ALA A 110 -5.32 9.35 -0.97
C ALA A 110 -4.71 10.61 -1.59
N GLU A 111 -4.56 10.59 -2.91
CA GLU A 111 -4.18 11.76 -3.69
C GLU A 111 -5.15 12.92 -3.53
N ASN A 112 -4.73 14.13 -3.89
CA ASN A 112 -5.61 15.29 -3.85
C ASN A 112 -6.86 15.06 -4.73
N CYS A 113 -8.04 15.32 -4.17
CA CYS A 113 -9.34 15.01 -4.78
C CYS A 113 -9.65 13.51 -4.99
N SER A 114 -8.85 12.62 -4.40
CA SER A 114 -9.19 11.21 -4.24
C SER A 114 -9.63 10.91 -2.81
N GLU A 115 -10.27 9.76 -2.60
CA GLU A 115 -10.68 9.27 -1.28
C GLU A 115 -10.10 7.89 -1.01
N ASN A 116 -9.78 7.65 0.25
CA ASN A 116 -9.45 6.31 0.74
C ASN A 116 -10.74 5.67 1.29
N PRO A 117 -11.33 4.66 0.62
CA PRO A 117 -12.59 4.05 1.03
C PRO A 117 -12.48 3.21 2.31
N PHE A 118 -11.27 2.94 2.80
CA PHE A 118 -11.03 2.21 4.04
C PHE A 118 -11.10 3.11 5.28
N LYS A 119 -11.05 4.44 5.11
CA LYS A 119 -11.23 5.40 6.21
C LYS A 119 -12.72 5.61 6.46
N ASN A 120 -13.15 5.46 7.72
CA ASN A 120 -14.53 5.69 8.16
C ASN A 120 -14.89 7.19 8.30
N GLU A 121 -14.29 8.08 7.51
CA GLU A 121 -14.52 9.52 7.59
C GLU A 121 -15.65 9.96 6.66
N GLU A 122 -16.23 11.14 6.91
CA GLU A 122 -17.32 11.69 6.09
C GLU A 122 -16.88 11.81 4.62
N LYS A 123 -17.50 11.02 3.75
CA LYS A 123 -17.25 11.04 2.31
C LYS A 123 -17.26 12.47 1.79
N GLN A 124 -16.13 12.92 1.21
CA GLN A 124 -16.09 14.22 0.58
C GLN A 124 -17.10 14.21 -0.58
N THR A 125 -18.01 15.18 -0.62
CA THR A 125 -19.13 15.24 -1.58
C THR A 125 -18.72 15.50 -3.04
N SER A 126 -17.42 15.50 -3.35
CA SER A 126 -16.84 15.81 -4.67
C SER A 126 -15.68 14.86 -5.03
N VAL A 127 -15.80 13.59 -4.69
CA VAL A 127 -14.77 12.57 -4.95
C VAL A 127 -15.10 11.86 -6.24
N ASP A 128 -14.24 12.01 -7.25
CA ASP A 128 -14.36 11.34 -8.54
C ASP A 128 -13.36 10.16 -8.68
N LYS A 129 -12.46 9.98 -7.69
CA LYS A 129 -11.29 9.07 -7.79
C LYS A 129 -10.90 8.45 -6.44
N ASN A 130 -10.23 7.30 -6.50
CA ASN A 130 -9.71 6.51 -5.37
C ASN A 130 -8.21 6.22 -5.56
N ILE A 131 -7.43 7.23 -5.94
CA ILE A 131 -6.00 7.08 -6.26
C ILE A 131 -5.12 7.32 -5.03
N TYR A 132 -4.02 6.59 -4.92
CA TYR A 132 -2.91 6.88 -4.03
C TYR A 132 -1.57 6.83 -4.79
N THR A 133 -0.58 7.56 -4.28
CA THR A 133 0.83 7.41 -4.68
C THR A 133 1.66 7.14 -3.43
N LEU A 134 2.61 6.22 -3.52
CA LEU A 134 3.58 5.92 -2.46
C LEU A 134 5.01 5.93 -3.01
N PHE A 135 5.95 6.18 -2.11
CA PHE A 135 7.37 6.17 -2.40
C PHE A 135 8.07 5.07 -1.60
N VAL A 136 8.94 4.32 -2.24
CA VAL A 136 9.83 3.35 -1.59
C VAL A 136 11.26 3.79 -1.85
N VAL A 137 11.97 4.22 -0.80
CA VAL A 137 13.28 4.88 -0.92
C VAL A 137 14.23 4.41 0.20
N PRO A 138 15.56 4.57 0.08
CA PRO A 138 16.47 4.22 1.15
C PRO A 138 16.20 5.03 2.41
N GLU A 139 16.47 4.45 3.58
CA GLU A 139 16.35 5.13 4.88
C GLU A 139 17.22 6.39 5.00
N SER A 140 18.34 6.45 4.28
CA SER A 140 19.25 7.60 4.25
C SER A 140 18.71 8.80 3.46
N VAL A 141 17.68 8.61 2.61
CA VAL A 141 17.13 9.68 1.76
C VAL A 141 15.99 10.40 2.47
N SER A 142 16.30 11.51 3.13
CA SER A 142 15.33 12.30 3.92
C SER A 142 14.41 13.22 3.10
N GLU A 143 14.69 13.41 1.80
CA GLU A 143 13.90 14.26 0.90
C GLU A 143 12.41 13.90 0.89
N PHE A 144 12.09 12.62 1.08
CA PHE A 144 10.72 12.11 1.07
C PHE A 144 10.05 12.09 2.45
N ASP A 145 10.73 12.42 3.55
CA ASP A 145 10.20 12.20 4.91
C ASP A 145 8.93 13.01 5.23
N THR A 146 8.67 14.06 4.45
CA THR A 146 7.46 14.89 4.58
C THR A 146 6.30 14.45 3.69
N ASN A 147 6.51 13.44 2.84
CA ASN A 147 5.47 12.87 1.99
C ASN A 147 4.58 11.95 2.83
N ASP A 148 3.32 11.81 2.43
CA ASP A 148 2.34 11.09 3.24
C ASP A 148 2.55 9.56 3.27
N ASN A 149 2.92 8.98 2.12
CA ASN A 149 3.01 7.53 1.93
C ASN A 149 4.45 7.14 1.55
N VAL A 150 5.29 6.87 2.55
CA VAL A 150 6.71 6.53 2.34
C VAL A 150 7.09 5.29 3.09
N LEU A 151 7.70 4.35 2.39
CA LEU A 151 8.32 3.16 2.95
C LEU A 151 9.83 3.27 2.80
N LYS A 152 10.57 2.96 3.86
CA LYS A 152 12.03 3.01 3.87
C LYS A 152 12.60 1.60 3.80
N PHE A 153 13.50 1.35 2.86
CA PHE A 153 14.31 0.13 2.87
C PHE A 153 15.69 0.39 3.47
N ILE A 154 16.28 -0.68 4.02
CA ILE A 154 17.63 -0.67 4.58
C ILE A 154 18.64 -0.56 3.43
N GLU A 155 19.57 0.39 3.55
CA GLU A 155 20.62 0.60 2.57
C GLU A 155 21.69 -0.51 2.64
N GLY A 156 22.18 -0.95 1.49
CA GLY A 156 23.25 -1.95 1.40
C GLY A 156 22.78 -3.40 1.55
N GLU A 157 21.48 -3.63 1.69
CA GLU A 157 20.87 -4.95 1.48
C GLU A 157 21.09 -5.43 0.04
N GLU A 158 21.14 -6.75 -0.17
CA GLU A 158 21.36 -7.29 -1.52
C GLU A 158 20.12 -7.15 -2.41
N GLU A 159 18.93 -7.18 -1.81
CA GLU A 159 17.65 -7.17 -2.51
C GLU A 159 16.69 -6.17 -1.85
N ILE A 160 15.84 -5.55 -2.68
CA ILE A 160 14.64 -4.83 -2.26
C ILE A 160 13.45 -5.63 -2.74
N GLY A 161 12.71 -6.23 -1.82
CA GLY A 161 11.41 -6.84 -2.10
C GLY A 161 10.28 -5.87 -1.78
N ILE A 162 9.32 -5.68 -2.68
CA ILE A 162 8.09 -4.93 -2.44
C ILE A 162 6.93 -5.88 -2.68
N ILE A 163 6.02 -6.01 -1.71
CA ILE A 163 4.90 -6.94 -1.80
C ILE A 163 3.61 -6.24 -1.47
N LEU A 164 2.72 -6.22 -2.46
CA LEU A 164 1.34 -5.82 -2.36
C LEU A 164 0.48 -7.04 -2.04
N ARG A 165 -0.41 -6.91 -1.07
CA ARG A 165 -1.30 -7.99 -0.63
C ARG A 165 -2.76 -7.55 -0.69
N TYR A 166 -3.61 -8.37 -1.29
CA TYR A 166 -5.06 -8.22 -1.25
C TYR A 166 -5.68 -9.33 -0.43
N TYR A 167 -6.23 -9.00 0.73
CA TYR A 167 -6.90 -9.97 1.62
C TYR A 167 -8.40 -9.98 1.32
N LEU A 168 -8.92 -11.16 0.95
CA LEU A 168 -10.30 -11.38 0.54
C LEU A 168 -10.77 -10.38 -0.53
N PRO A 169 -10.17 -10.40 -1.73
CA PRO A 169 -10.53 -9.49 -2.80
C PRO A 169 -11.96 -9.78 -3.33
N ALA A 170 -12.74 -8.73 -3.56
CA ALA A 170 -14.14 -8.80 -3.97
C ALA A 170 -14.36 -8.66 -5.50
N GLY A 171 -13.31 -8.37 -6.27
CA GLY A 171 -13.36 -8.16 -7.73
C GLY A 171 -12.46 -9.11 -8.52
N GLY A 172 -12.41 -10.39 -8.13
CA GLY A 172 -11.47 -11.37 -8.69
C GLY A 172 -10.05 -11.17 -8.15
N ASP A 173 -9.05 -11.75 -8.82
CA ASP A 173 -7.70 -11.82 -8.25
C ASP A 173 -7.03 -10.44 -8.06
N LEU A 174 -7.43 -9.47 -8.88
CA LEU A 174 -6.96 -8.08 -8.87
C LEU A 174 -7.77 -7.16 -7.95
N ALA A 175 -8.76 -7.68 -7.22
CA ALA A 175 -9.58 -6.89 -6.30
C ALA A 175 -10.30 -5.70 -6.99
N GLY A 176 -10.75 -5.88 -8.23
CA GLY A 176 -11.57 -4.88 -8.93
C GLY A 176 -10.84 -3.66 -9.49
N VAL A 177 -9.49 -3.61 -9.41
CA VAL A 177 -8.67 -2.52 -9.95
C VAL A 177 -7.48 -3.07 -10.74
N ASP A 178 -6.88 -2.26 -11.62
CA ASP A 178 -5.61 -2.63 -12.27
C ASP A 178 -4.46 -2.64 -11.25
N LEU A 179 -3.39 -3.39 -11.55
CA LEU A 179 -2.19 -3.36 -10.72
C LEU A 179 -1.57 -1.96 -10.71
N PRO A 180 -1.01 -1.52 -9.57
CA PRO A 180 -0.36 -0.22 -9.49
C PRO A 180 0.79 -0.08 -10.49
N LYS A 181 0.89 1.09 -11.12
CA LYS A 181 2.05 1.41 -11.95
C LYS A 181 3.24 1.74 -11.07
N ILE A 182 4.38 1.19 -11.44
CA ILE A 182 5.66 1.47 -10.79
C ILE A 182 6.55 2.20 -11.77
N GLU A 183 7.04 3.35 -11.34
CA GLU A 183 8.19 4.02 -11.90
C GLU A 183 9.38 3.78 -10.97
N VAL A 184 10.48 3.28 -11.54
CA VAL A 184 11.77 3.25 -10.86
C VAL A 184 12.54 4.48 -11.31
N PHE A 185 13.18 5.20 -10.39
CA PHE A 185 13.92 6.41 -10.71
C PHE A 185 15.27 6.42 -10.01
N ASP A 186 16.26 7.05 -10.63
CA ASP A 186 17.56 7.29 -10.02
C ASP A 186 17.45 8.42 -8.98
N LEU A 187 18.00 8.20 -7.79
CA LEU A 187 17.81 9.10 -6.65
C LEU A 187 18.48 10.46 -6.83
N ASP A 188 19.53 10.57 -7.65
CA ASP A 188 20.25 11.82 -7.88
C ASP A 188 19.63 12.62 -9.02
N SER A 189 19.49 11.99 -10.19
CA SER A 189 18.99 12.64 -11.42
C SER A 189 17.47 12.79 -11.45
N LYS A 190 16.75 11.97 -10.66
CA LYS A 190 15.28 11.82 -10.68
C LYS A 190 14.73 11.33 -12.03
N GLU A 191 15.59 10.86 -12.92
CA GLU A 191 15.18 10.28 -14.20
C GLU A 191 14.73 8.83 -14.01
N SER A 192 13.76 8.40 -14.82
CA SER A 192 13.25 7.03 -14.77
C SER A 192 14.33 6.03 -15.23
N VAL A 193 14.43 4.91 -14.52
CA VAL A 193 15.39 3.83 -14.74
C VAL A 193 14.65 2.56 -15.15
N MET A 194 15.12 1.91 -16.20
CA MET A 194 14.60 0.60 -16.60
C MET A 194 15.29 -0.51 -15.79
N ILE A 195 14.51 -1.29 -15.06
CA ILE A 195 15.00 -2.49 -14.35
C ILE A 195 14.55 -3.77 -15.06
N PRO A 196 15.27 -4.90 -14.92
CA PRO A 196 14.83 -6.18 -15.47
C PRO A 196 13.52 -6.63 -14.82
N LYS A 197 12.80 -7.52 -15.50
CA LYS A 197 11.65 -8.19 -14.89
C LYS A 197 12.09 -8.96 -13.65
N THR A 198 11.23 -8.97 -12.65
CA THR A 198 11.48 -9.42 -11.30
C THR A 198 11.76 -10.92 -11.22
N SER A 199 12.57 -11.29 -10.24
CA SER A 199 12.95 -12.67 -9.93
C SER A 199 11.81 -13.42 -9.23
N ASN A 200 11.72 -14.74 -9.44
CA ASN A 200 10.76 -15.60 -8.73
C ASN A 200 11.06 -15.63 -7.22
N LEU A 201 10.08 -15.25 -6.39
CA LEU A 201 10.11 -15.34 -4.92
C LEU A 201 9.96 -16.78 -4.39
N LEU A 202 9.54 -17.71 -5.25
CA LEU A 202 9.24 -19.11 -4.91
C LEU A 202 10.50 -19.97 -4.83
N ILE A 203 11.27 -19.79 -3.75
CA ILE A 203 12.23 -20.80 -3.35
C ILE A 203 11.96 -21.16 -1.89
N THR A 204 11.27 -22.28 -1.71
CA THR A 204 11.38 -23.07 -0.48
C THR A 204 12.85 -23.38 -0.26
N THR A 205 13.43 -22.81 0.80
CA THR A 205 14.82 -23.10 1.15
C THR A 205 14.87 -24.36 2.03
N PRO A 206 15.97 -25.12 2.03
CA PRO A 206 16.16 -26.24 2.96
C PRO A 206 15.98 -25.85 4.44
N GLN A 207 16.30 -24.59 4.78
CA GLN A 207 16.10 -24.04 6.12
C GLN A 207 14.61 -23.93 6.49
N ILE A 208 13.78 -23.50 5.54
CA ILE A 208 12.32 -23.42 5.71
C ILE A 208 11.72 -24.82 5.90
N LEU A 209 12.11 -25.79 5.07
CA LEU A 209 11.66 -27.18 5.21
C LEU A 209 12.05 -27.78 6.56
N ASN A 210 13.28 -27.54 7.03
CA ASN A 210 13.73 -28.04 8.32
C ASN A 210 12.93 -27.43 9.49
N ARG A 211 12.59 -26.13 9.39
CA ARG A 211 11.71 -25.47 10.37
C ARG A 211 10.33 -26.11 10.42
N ILE A 212 9.73 -26.43 9.27
CA ILE A 212 8.43 -27.12 9.18
C ILE A 212 8.52 -28.52 9.79
N ASN A 213 9.50 -29.33 9.38
CA ASN A 213 9.66 -30.70 9.85
C ASN A 213 9.85 -30.78 11.37
N THR A 214 10.63 -29.87 11.94
CA THR A 214 10.81 -29.74 13.40
C THR A 214 9.51 -29.36 14.10
N ALA A 215 8.64 -28.61 13.42
CA ALA A 215 7.40 -28.14 13.98
C ALA A 215 6.38 -29.26 14.19
N TYR A 216 6.33 -30.24 13.28
CA TYR A 216 5.47 -31.43 13.43
C TYR A 216 5.82 -32.28 14.66
N SER A 217 7.06 -32.24 15.17
CA SER A 217 7.40 -32.92 16.42
C SER A 217 6.84 -32.24 17.67
N LEU A 218 6.21 -31.06 17.54
CA LEU A 218 5.61 -30.35 18.66
C LEU A 218 4.18 -30.82 18.98
N GLN A 219 3.56 -31.62 18.11
CA GLN A 219 2.31 -32.30 18.47
C GLN A 219 2.61 -33.55 19.29
N ILE A 220 2.54 -33.36 20.60
CA ILE A 220 2.88 -34.38 21.59
C ILE A 220 1.65 -35.10 22.17
N ASP A 221 0.44 -34.61 21.90
CA ASP A 221 -0.83 -35.22 22.31
C ASP A 221 -2.01 -34.68 21.46
N ASN A 222 -3.24 -35.06 21.81
CA ASN A 222 -4.47 -34.68 21.09
C ASN A 222 -5.04 -33.31 21.51
N ASN A 223 -4.27 -32.47 22.21
CA ASN A 223 -4.69 -31.12 22.56
C ASN A 223 -4.22 -30.13 21.50
N VAL A 224 -5.17 -29.42 20.88
CA VAL A 224 -4.87 -28.29 20.00
C VAL A 224 -4.26 -27.17 20.83
N ARG A 225 -3.01 -26.83 20.50
CA ARG A 225 -2.29 -25.72 21.15
C ARG A 225 -1.94 -24.66 20.13
N PHE A 226 -2.16 -23.42 20.53
CA PHE A 226 -1.80 -22.24 19.77
C PHE A 226 -0.50 -21.67 20.30
N TYR A 227 0.49 -21.56 19.42
CA TYR A 227 1.77 -20.95 19.73
C TYR A 227 1.91 -19.66 18.95
N ARG A 228 2.54 -18.65 19.55
CA ARG A 228 3.02 -17.51 18.78
C ARG A 228 3.96 -18.03 17.70
N GLY A 229 3.60 -17.79 16.45
CA GLY A 229 4.43 -18.12 15.30
C GLY A 229 5.56 -17.11 15.20
N ASP A 230 6.77 -17.59 14.97
CA ASP A 230 7.87 -16.77 14.49
C ASP A 230 7.86 -16.81 12.96
N PRO A 231 7.39 -15.74 12.28
CA PRO A 231 7.29 -15.71 10.84
C PRO A 231 8.58 -15.21 10.17
N THR A 232 9.67 -14.97 10.94
CA THR A 232 10.94 -14.46 10.41
C THR A 232 11.41 -15.30 9.22
N GLY A 233 11.85 -14.63 8.16
CA GLY A 233 12.33 -15.28 6.93
C GLY A 233 11.24 -15.83 6.01
N LEU A 234 9.96 -15.62 6.33
CA LEU A 234 8.80 -16.10 5.55
C LEU A 234 7.98 -14.95 4.98
N TYR A 235 8.62 -13.80 4.76
CA TYR A 235 7.99 -12.56 4.29
C TYR A 235 6.69 -12.22 5.07
N PRO A 236 6.78 -12.11 6.42
CA PRO A 236 5.63 -11.69 7.21
C PRO A 236 5.10 -10.36 6.69
N ASN A 237 3.78 -10.24 6.60
CA ASN A 237 3.17 -8.93 6.74
C ASN A 237 3.46 -8.43 8.16
N GLU A 238 4.16 -7.29 8.27
CA GLU A 238 4.59 -6.65 9.52
C GLU A 238 3.41 -6.29 10.43
N ASP A 239 2.28 -5.97 9.81
CA ASP A 239 1.08 -5.53 10.53
C ASP A 239 0.30 -6.70 11.15
N ASN A 240 0.71 -7.95 10.88
CA ASN A 240 0.02 -9.15 11.33
C ASN A 240 0.74 -9.84 12.49
N GLN A 241 -0.03 -10.41 13.41
CA GLN A 241 0.47 -11.36 14.40
C GLN A 241 0.12 -12.79 14.00
N TYR A 242 1.12 -13.65 14.04
CA TYR A 242 0.97 -15.04 13.60
C TYR A 242 0.80 -15.96 14.79
N VAL A 243 -0.21 -16.80 14.70
CA VAL A 243 -0.45 -17.91 15.60
C VAL A 243 -0.43 -19.18 14.77
N ARG A 244 0.25 -20.21 15.27
CA ARG A 244 0.36 -21.50 14.59
C ARG A 244 -0.04 -22.63 15.51
N THR A 245 -0.61 -23.67 14.91
CA THR A 245 -0.84 -24.96 15.52
C THR A 245 -0.32 -26.05 14.58
N PHE A 246 -0.01 -27.22 15.12
CA PHE A 246 0.47 -28.36 14.35
C PHE A 246 -0.54 -29.48 14.53
N LEU A 247 -0.99 -30.04 13.40
CA LEU A 247 -1.97 -31.10 13.33
C LEU A 247 -1.38 -32.23 12.48
N ASN A 248 -1.25 -33.41 13.09
CA ASN A 248 -0.98 -34.71 12.54
C ASN A 248 -2.38 -35.25 12.29
N TYR A 249 -2.78 -35.17 11.03
CA TYR A 249 -4.08 -35.58 10.60
C TYR A 249 -4.04 -37.06 10.24
N ASP A 250 -4.83 -37.88 10.94
CA ASP A 250 -5.27 -39.18 10.42
C ASP A 250 -6.65 -38.99 9.76
N ASP A 251 -6.94 -39.75 8.69
CA ASP A 251 -8.15 -39.57 7.86
C ASP A 251 -9.48 -39.64 8.65
N ASP A 252 -9.48 -40.28 9.83
CA ASP A 252 -10.63 -40.47 10.71
C ASP A 252 -10.78 -39.39 11.81
N ASP A 253 -9.85 -38.43 11.90
CA ASP A 253 -9.84 -37.40 12.94
C ASP A 253 -10.77 -36.22 12.63
N VAL A 254 -11.50 -35.76 13.66
CA VAL A 254 -12.24 -34.49 13.65
C VAL A 254 -11.75 -33.61 14.80
N TYR A 255 -11.11 -32.50 14.44
CA TYR A 255 -10.70 -31.46 15.39
C TYR A 255 -11.84 -30.44 15.55
N VAL A 256 -12.29 -30.21 16.78
CA VAL A 256 -13.37 -29.27 17.14
C VAL A 256 -12.82 -28.13 17.99
#